data_AF-A0A8H5UQP5-F1
#
_entry.id   AF-A0A8H5UQP5-F1
#
_cell.length_a   1.000
_cell.length_b   1.000
_cell.length_c   1.000
_cell.angle_alpha   90.00
_cell.angle_beta   90.00
_cell.angle_gamma   90.00
#
_symmetry.space_group_name_H-M   'P 1'
#
loop_
_entity.id
_entity.type
_entity.pdbx_description
1 polymer ?
#
loop_
_entity_poly.entity_id
_entity_poly.type
_entity_poly.pdbx_seq_one_letter_code
_entity_poly.pdbx_strand_id
1 'polypeptide(L)'
;MLQSSLLSVVAGVLAATSTVYALPQSNSGSGSGSSSSTACNNSPDLCSRSYNNITHMGAHGSSFLRDGNNGLAAAGNQNFNATDALDAGLRLLQAQVHKENNTLRLCHTSCGILDAGPLEDWLTKINVWMKANKNEVVTLLLVNSDDAKPDEFGQAINGSGIAELAYTPAIQEPTSEWPTLKSMIDNSTRLVTFVTNIDASTQYPYLMPEFDYVFETAFEVPSLTGFNCTVDRPSKIKDGATAMASNYMGLVNHFKYQSLSDNSDFFLPDTENIDTVNSDGTSEDGQLGKHLRECRQEWGAVPNFVLVDFFEKGQVLAATDTMNGISNATGREEVSDESIGSTTDRQVGMVALTAFVAAAVLLV
;
A
#
# COMPACT_ATOMS: atom_id res chain seq x y z
N MET A 1 58.90 -1.59 64.86
CA MET A 1 59.59 -0.89 63.76
C MET A 1 58.45 -0.33 62.90
N LEU A 2 58.25 0.99 62.73
CA LEU A 2 59.16 2.05 62.23
C LEU A 2 59.63 1.69 60.82
N GLN A 3 59.40 2.45 59.73
CA GLN A 3 58.82 3.79 59.49
C GLN A 3 58.26 3.83 58.02
N SER A 4 57.64 4.86 57.41
CA SER A 4 57.36 6.29 57.68
C SER A 4 56.19 6.76 56.75
N SER A 5 55.21 7.60 57.14
CA SER A 5 55.10 9.09 57.01
C SER A 5 55.24 9.66 55.57
N LEU A 6 54.41 10.60 55.05
CA LEU A 6 54.03 11.92 55.61
C LEU A 6 52.79 12.59 54.93
N LEU A 7 52.03 13.43 55.68
CA LEU A 7 51.25 14.65 55.26
C LEU A 7 50.09 14.47 54.23
N SER A 8 49.02 15.27 54.08
CA SER A 8 48.43 16.50 54.70
C SER A 8 47.00 16.71 54.12
N VAL A 9 46.05 17.57 54.58
CA VAL A 9 45.70 18.24 55.87
C VAL A 9 44.33 18.97 55.69
N VAL A 10 43.56 19.25 56.77
CA VAL A 10 42.31 20.09 56.83
C VAL A 10 41.08 19.55 56.02
N ALA A 11 39.89 19.22 56.56
CA ALA A 11 39.00 19.73 57.62
C ALA A 11 37.99 20.82 57.18
N GLY A 12 36.69 20.63 57.49
CA GLY A 12 35.62 21.61 57.23
C GLY A 12 34.22 21.01 57.22
N VAL A 13 33.43 21.23 58.27
CA VAL A 13 31.98 20.94 58.29
C VAL A 13 31.22 22.23 57.98
N LEU A 14 30.32 22.18 56.99
CA LEU A 14 29.34 23.24 56.73
C LEU A 14 28.00 22.63 56.33
N ALA A 15 27.05 22.64 57.27
CA ALA A 15 25.65 22.36 56.97
C ALA A 15 25.01 23.63 56.40
N ALA A 16 24.45 23.55 55.19
CA ALA A 16 23.71 24.64 54.57
C ALA A 16 22.20 24.29 54.53
N THR A 17 21.39 25.06 55.23
CA THR A 17 19.93 24.90 55.26
C THR A 17 19.30 25.48 53.99
N SER A 18 18.73 24.63 53.13
CA SER A 18 17.94 25.08 51.99
C SER A 18 16.56 25.58 52.46
N THR A 19 16.35 26.90 52.47
CA THR A 19 15.04 27.50 52.70
C THR A 19 14.16 27.34 51.46
N VAL A 20 12.98 26.74 51.62
CA VAL A 20 12.02 26.55 50.52
C VAL A 20 11.26 27.86 50.27
N TYR A 21 11.62 28.57 49.20
CA TYR A 21 10.82 29.67 48.66
C TYR A 21 9.79 29.13 47.68
N ALA A 22 8.50 29.22 48.04
CA ALA A 22 7.41 28.92 47.12
C ALA A 22 7.20 30.11 46.15
N LEU A 23 7.45 29.88 44.86
CA LEU A 23 7.12 30.82 43.79
C LEU A 23 5.70 30.54 43.29
N PRO A 24 4.80 31.54 43.21
CA PRO A 24 3.47 31.36 42.63
C PRO A 24 3.52 31.50 41.11
N GLN A 25 3.27 30.44 40.35
CA GLN A 25 3.06 30.53 38.91
C GLN A 25 1.77 29.84 38.45
N SER A 26 0.83 30.70 38.04
CA SER A 26 -0.10 30.57 36.90
C SER A 26 -0.82 29.25 36.65
N ASN A 27 -2.16 29.32 36.60
CA ASN A 27 -3.00 28.36 35.89
C ASN A 27 -2.50 28.14 34.45
N SER A 28 -1.79 27.03 34.21
CA SER A 28 -1.90 26.35 32.92
C SER A 28 -3.32 25.81 32.82
N GLY A 29 -4.13 26.37 31.92
CA GLY A 29 -5.47 25.87 31.68
C GLY A 29 -5.44 24.40 31.24
N SER A 30 -6.56 23.70 31.40
CA SER A 30 -6.77 22.39 30.80
C SER A 30 -6.73 22.53 29.27
N GLY A 31 -5.54 22.45 28.69
CA GLY A 31 -5.39 22.18 27.28
C GLY A 31 -6.09 20.86 27.03
N SER A 32 -7.19 20.89 26.25
CA SER A 32 -7.79 19.68 25.71
C SER A 32 -6.66 18.88 25.09
N GLY A 33 -6.39 17.69 25.64
CA GLY A 33 -5.38 16.82 25.05
C GLY A 33 -5.75 16.64 23.60
N SER A 34 -4.85 17.03 22.69
CA SER A 34 -4.96 16.58 21.31
C SER A 34 -4.85 15.08 21.38
N SER A 35 -6.00 14.40 21.36
CA SER A 35 -6.04 12.98 21.09
C SER A 35 -5.38 12.83 19.73
N SER A 36 -4.18 12.24 19.72
CA SER A 36 -3.67 11.58 18.53
C SER A 36 -4.66 10.46 18.25
N SER A 37 -5.72 10.82 17.52
CA SER A 37 -6.72 9.90 17.03
C SER A 37 -5.97 8.95 16.12
N THR A 38 -6.04 7.67 16.43
CA THR A 38 -5.37 6.64 15.65
C THR A 38 -5.82 6.77 14.19
N ALA A 39 -4.87 7.03 13.30
CA ALA A 39 -5.15 7.11 11.88
C ALA A 39 -5.56 5.74 11.33
N CYS A 40 -6.38 5.74 10.28
CA CYS A 40 -6.69 4.57 9.49
C CYS A 40 -6.32 4.90 8.05
N ASN A 41 -5.42 4.14 7.42
CA ASN A 41 -4.91 4.47 6.08
C ASN A 41 -4.38 5.92 6.00
N ASN A 42 -3.42 6.23 6.88
CA ASN A 42 -2.73 7.53 7.01
C ASN A 42 -3.56 8.74 7.52
N SER A 43 -4.88 8.68 7.68
CA SER A 43 -5.64 9.79 8.31
C SER A 43 -6.75 9.33 9.28
N PRO A 44 -6.95 10.02 10.41
CA PRO A 44 -8.13 9.80 11.27
C PRO A 44 -9.46 10.06 10.55
N ASP A 45 -9.49 10.95 9.56
CA ASP A 45 -10.71 11.34 8.82
C ASP A 45 -11.22 10.24 7.86
N LEU A 46 -10.43 9.17 7.67
CA LEU A 46 -10.83 7.98 6.91
C LEU A 46 -11.42 6.88 7.81
N CYS A 47 -11.14 6.90 9.12
CA CYS A 47 -11.59 5.85 10.05
C CYS A 47 -13.12 5.66 10.05
N SER A 48 -13.89 6.75 9.90
CA SER A 48 -15.35 6.74 9.87
C SER A 48 -15.96 6.58 8.48
N ARG A 49 -15.16 6.46 7.41
CA ARG A 49 -15.65 6.30 6.03
C ARG A 49 -15.77 4.83 5.67
N SER A 50 -16.84 4.47 4.96
CA SER A 50 -16.96 3.17 4.29
C SER A 50 -15.83 2.96 3.30
N TYR A 51 -15.34 1.71 3.20
CA TYR A 51 -14.21 1.34 2.34
C TYR A 51 -14.39 1.75 0.87
N ASN A 52 -15.62 1.66 0.35
CA ASN A 52 -16.01 2.08 -1.01
C ASN A 52 -16.22 3.61 -1.18
N ASN A 53 -15.91 4.43 -0.17
CA ASN A 53 -15.99 5.89 -0.21
C ASN A 53 -14.62 6.52 0.12
N ILE A 54 -13.57 5.89 -0.41
CA ILE A 54 -12.16 6.22 -0.27
C ILE A 54 -11.48 5.92 -1.61
N THR A 55 -10.54 6.78 -2.01
CA THR A 55 -9.60 6.53 -3.12
C THR A 55 -8.36 5.86 -2.56
N HIS A 56 -8.20 4.56 -2.81
CA HIS A 56 -7.02 3.76 -2.44
C HIS A 56 -6.01 3.79 -3.58
N MET A 57 -4.95 4.57 -3.40
CA MET A 57 -3.82 4.62 -4.31
C MET A 57 -2.91 3.39 -4.15
N GLY A 58 -2.37 2.90 -5.26
CA GLY A 58 -1.59 1.68 -5.30
C GLY A 58 -0.56 1.58 -6.40
N ALA A 59 0.35 0.63 -6.21
CA ALA A 59 1.43 0.33 -7.12
C ALA A 59 0.96 -0.75 -8.12
N HIS A 60 0.96 -0.39 -9.41
CA HIS A 60 0.88 -1.36 -10.49
C HIS A 60 2.14 -2.24 -10.48
N GLY A 61 2.00 -3.53 -10.73
CA GLY A 61 3.11 -4.47 -10.76
C GLY A 61 4.00 -4.43 -9.50
N SER A 62 3.40 -4.29 -8.31
CA SER A 62 4.09 -4.08 -7.02
C SER A 62 5.03 -5.20 -6.55
N SER A 63 5.13 -6.29 -7.30
CA SER A 63 6.12 -7.36 -7.19
C SER A 63 7.30 -7.24 -8.17
N PHE A 64 7.18 -6.43 -9.21
CA PHE A 64 8.05 -6.42 -10.40
C PHE A 64 9.04 -5.26 -10.33
N LEU A 65 10.20 -5.55 -9.74
CA LEU A 65 11.18 -4.53 -9.41
C LEU A 65 12.16 -4.26 -10.55
N ARG A 66 12.53 -2.99 -10.70
CA ARG A 66 13.59 -2.51 -11.60
C ARG A 66 14.98 -2.58 -10.94
N ASP A 67 15.14 -3.49 -9.98
CA ASP A 67 16.33 -3.62 -9.10
C ASP A 67 17.52 -4.35 -9.74
N GLY A 68 17.33 -4.98 -10.91
CA GLY A 68 18.37 -5.71 -11.63
C GLY A 68 18.56 -7.17 -11.23
N ASN A 69 17.85 -7.68 -10.22
CA ASN A 69 18.12 -9.01 -9.66
C ASN A 69 17.51 -10.16 -10.49
N ASN A 70 16.31 -9.96 -11.06
CA ASN A 70 15.59 -11.00 -11.82
C ASN A 70 15.19 -10.51 -13.22
N GLY A 71 15.72 -11.14 -14.27
CA GLY A 71 15.22 -11.00 -15.64
C GLY A 71 15.45 -9.63 -16.31
N LEU A 72 14.52 -9.22 -17.17
CA LEU A 72 14.59 -7.94 -17.90
C LEU A 72 14.16 -6.77 -16.99
N ALA A 73 15.07 -6.27 -16.16
CA ALA A 73 14.81 -5.21 -15.18
C ALA A 73 14.15 -3.93 -15.76
N ALA A 74 14.33 -3.62 -17.05
CA ALA A 74 13.66 -2.50 -17.70
C ALA A 74 12.11 -2.65 -17.76
N ALA A 75 11.59 -3.87 -17.61
CA ALA A 75 10.16 -4.17 -17.49
C ALA A 75 9.62 -4.10 -16.05
N GLY A 76 10.46 -3.81 -15.06
CA GLY A 76 10.01 -3.57 -13.68
C GLY A 76 9.21 -2.28 -13.57
N ASN A 77 8.03 -2.38 -12.93
CA ASN A 77 7.06 -1.30 -12.73
C ASN A 77 7.40 -0.36 -11.57
N GLN A 78 8.20 -0.84 -10.62
CA GLN A 78 8.52 -0.13 -9.38
C GLN A 78 10.02 -0.21 -9.08
N ASN A 79 10.58 0.82 -8.45
CA ASN A 79 11.93 0.76 -7.89
C ASN A 79 11.94 0.14 -6.46
N PHE A 80 10.76 0.07 -5.83
CA PHE A 80 10.58 -0.32 -4.42
C PHE A 80 9.56 -1.44 -4.27
N ASN A 81 9.72 -2.23 -3.20
CA ASN A 81 8.90 -3.43 -3.00
C ASN A 81 7.52 -3.11 -2.40
N ALA A 82 6.61 -4.09 -2.45
CA ALA A 82 5.25 -3.95 -1.94
C ALA A 82 5.14 -3.50 -0.47
N THR A 83 6.07 -3.84 0.43
CA THR A 83 6.04 -3.33 1.81
C THR A 83 6.53 -1.89 1.89
N ASP A 84 7.59 -1.52 1.17
CA ASP A 84 8.02 -0.10 1.07
C ASP A 84 6.90 0.80 0.52
N ALA A 85 6.08 0.30 -0.42
CA ALA A 85 4.89 1.00 -0.93
C ALA A 85 3.83 1.22 0.16
N LEU A 86 3.60 0.21 1.01
CA LEU A 86 2.68 0.33 2.15
C LEU A 86 3.24 1.30 3.22
N ASP A 87 4.55 1.32 3.47
CA ASP A 87 5.18 2.28 4.38
C ASP A 87 5.12 3.72 3.83
N ALA A 88 5.24 3.92 2.52
CA ALA A 88 4.99 5.21 1.86
C ALA A 88 3.53 5.70 1.94
N GLY A 89 2.58 4.82 2.22
CA GLY A 89 1.15 5.16 2.38
C GLY A 89 0.23 4.71 1.23
N LEU A 90 0.69 3.88 0.30
CA LEU A 90 -0.22 3.21 -0.65
C LEU A 90 -1.04 2.16 0.10
N ARG A 91 -2.29 1.94 -0.31
CA ARG A 91 -3.22 0.98 0.34
C ARG A 91 -3.89 0.02 -0.65
N LEU A 92 -3.40 0.03 -1.89
CA LEU A 92 -3.67 -0.93 -2.94
C LEU A 92 -2.34 -1.49 -3.46
N LEU A 93 -2.27 -2.80 -3.67
CA LEU A 93 -1.14 -3.49 -4.28
C LEU A 93 -1.66 -4.37 -5.41
N GLN A 94 -1.15 -4.17 -6.63
CA GLN A 94 -1.49 -5.01 -7.77
C GLN A 94 -0.30 -5.91 -8.17
N ALA A 95 -0.59 -7.16 -8.55
CA ALA A 95 0.40 -8.08 -9.10
C ALA A 95 -0.22 -9.00 -10.17
N GLN A 96 0.58 -9.43 -11.16
CA GLN A 96 0.18 -10.42 -12.16
C GLN A 96 0.57 -11.83 -11.67
N VAL A 97 -0.35 -12.78 -11.78
CA VAL A 97 -0.23 -14.15 -11.26
C VAL A 97 -0.33 -15.15 -12.39
N HIS A 98 0.74 -15.91 -12.59
CA HIS A 98 0.84 -17.02 -13.53
C HIS A 98 0.93 -18.36 -12.80
N LYS A 99 0.53 -19.43 -13.47
CA LYS A 99 0.49 -20.81 -12.95
C LYS A 99 1.55 -21.66 -13.62
N GLU A 100 2.77 -21.58 -13.10
CA GLU A 100 3.91 -22.33 -13.62
C GLU A 100 4.20 -23.57 -12.77
N ASN A 101 4.32 -24.75 -13.38
CA ASN A 101 4.66 -26.01 -12.71
C ASN A 101 3.78 -26.35 -11.49
N ASN A 102 2.49 -25.99 -11.54
CA ASN A 102 1.51 -26.09 -10.44
C ASN A 102 1.79 -25.20 -9.21
N THR A 103 2.58 -24.13 -9.38
CA THR A 103 2.78 -23.07 -8.38
C THR A 103 2.21 -21.76 -8.92
N LEU A 104 1.48 -21.01 -8.09
CA LEU A 104 1.16 -19.62 -8.41
C LEU A 104 2.41 -18.74 -8.20
N ARG A 105 2.89 -18.14 -9.28
CA ARG A 105 4.08 -17.28 -9.32
C ARG A 105 3.69 -15.86 -9.74
N LEU A 106 4.41 -14.89 -9.21
CA LEU A 106 4.29 -13.50 -9.63
C LEU A 106 5.22 -13.28 -10.81
N CYS A 107 4.65 -13.14 -12.02
CA CYS A 107 5.43 -13.00 -13.24
C CYS A 107 4.85 -11.88 -14.11
N HIS A 108 5.71 -11.00 -14.62
CA HIS A 108 5.27 -9.91 -15.52
C HIS A 108 5.28 -10.42 -16.96
N THR A 109 4.09 -10.52 -17.58
CA THR A 109 3.85 -11.11 -18.92
C THR A 109 4.15 -12.62 -19.04
N SER A 110 5.27 -13.10 -18.50
CA SER A 110 5.56 -14.53 -18.31
C SER A 110 6.77 -14.75 -17.38
N CYS A 111 6.85 -15.91 -16.74
CA CYS A 111 7.94 -16.23 -15.81
C CYS A 111 9.33 -16.35 -16.48
N GLY A 112 9.40 -16.43 -17.81
CA GLY A 112 10.63 -16.35 -18.58
C GLY A 112 11.16 -14.92 -18.83
N ILE A 113 10.39 -13.88 -18.50
CA ILE A 113 10.74 -12.46 -18.72
C ILE A 113 11.18 -11.80 -17.42
N LEU A 114 10.30 -11.84 -16.41
CA LEU A 114 10.55 -11.33 -15.06
C LEU A 114 9.67 -12.11 -14.08
N ASP A 115 10.30 -12.82 -13.15
CA ASP A 115 9.69 -13.65 -12.11
C ASP A 115 10.11 -13.11 -10.74
N ALA A 116 9.12 -12.78 -9.91
CA ALA A 116 9.28 -12.21 -8.57
C ALA A 116 9.10 -13.25 -7.44
N GLY A 117 8.91 -14.53 -7.79
CA GLY A 117 8.76 -15.64 -6.86
C GLY A 117 7.33 -16.14 -6.69
N PRO A 118 7.11 -17.12 -5.79
CA PRO A 118 5.78 -17.60 -5.43
C PRO A 118 4.88 -16.48 -4.89
N LEU A 119 3.59 -16.52 -5.23
CA LEU A 119 2.56 -15.65 -4.67
C LEU A 119 2.55 -15.71 -3.12
N GLU A 120 2.73 -16.91 -2.56
CA GLU A 120 2.75 -17.15 -1.11
C GLU A 120 3.89 -16.41 -0.38
N ASP A 121 5.09 -16.33 -0.96
CA ASP A 121 6.23 -15.62 -0.37
C ASP A 121 6.00 -14.10 -0.32
N TRP A 122 5.33 -13.55 -1.33
CA TRP A 122 4.96 -12.14 -1.41
C TRP A 122 3.83 -11.79 -0.42
N LEU A 123 2.77 -12.61 -0.39
CA LEU A 123 1.69 -12.49 0.60
C LEU A 123 2.21 -12.63 2.04
N THR A 124 3.20 -13.48 2.29
CA THR A 124 3.81 -13.65 3.61
C THR A 124 4.49 -12.36 4.11
N LYS A 125 5.20 -11.63 3.22
CA LYS A 125 5.81 -10.34 3.55
C LYS A 125 4.74 -9.30 3.92
N ILE A 126 3.65 -9.25 3.15
CA ILE A 126 2.51 -8.35 3.41
C ILE A 126 1.82 -8.74 4.74
N ASN A 127 1.68 -10.03 5.05
CA ASN A 127 1.12 -10.49 6.33
C ASN A 127 1.94 -10.02 7.53
N VAL A 128 3.27 -10.12 7.45
CA VAL A 128 4.19 -9.61 8.49
C VAL A 128 4.01 -8.11 8.66
N TRP A 129 3.96 -7.35 7.56
CA TRP A 129 3.72 -5.91 7.58
C TRP A 129 2.36 -5.55 8.21
N MET A 130 1.27 -6.19 7.79
CA MET A 130 -0.07 -5.93 8.33
C MET A 130 -0.21 -6.36 9.80
N LYS A 131 0.53 -7.36 10.26
CA LYS A 131 0.54 -7.78 11.68
C LYS A 131 1.31 -6.81 12.59
N ALA A 132 2.29 -6.07 12.05
CA ALA A 132 2.87 -4.91 12.71
C ALA A 132 1.92 -3.69 12.64
N ASN A 133 1.46 -3.34 11.44
CA ASN A 133 0.67 -2.15 11.14
C ASN A 133 -0.83 -2.44 11.26
N LYS A 134 -1.32 -2.41 12.51
CA LYS A 134 -2.67 -2.89 12.89
C LYS A 134 -3.83 -1.98 12.51
N ASN A 135 -3.59 -0.70 12.24
CA ASN A 135 -4.64 0.29 11.92
C ASN A 135 -4.83 0.46 10.40
N GLU A 136 -4.19 -0.39 9.60
CA GLU A 136 -4.15 -0.27 8.16
C GLU A 136 -5.02 -1.33 7.50
N VAL A 137 -5.78 -0.92 6.49
CA VAL A 137 -6.60 -1.78 5.62
C VAL A 137 -5.97 -1.78 4.23
N VAL A 138 -5.60 -2.96 3.74
CA VAL A 138 -4.85 -3.15 2.50
C VAL A 138 -5.70 -3.88 1.47
N THR A 139 -5.69 -3.38 0.24
CA THR A 139 -6.34 -4.00 -0.92
C THR A 139 -5.30 -4.72 -1.76
N LEU A 140 -5.59 -5.96 -2.14
CA LEU A 140 -4.86 -6.70 -3.18
C LEU A 140 -5.71 -6.79 -4.44
N LEU A 141 -5.08 -6.60 -5.59
CA LEU A 141 -5.64 -6.90 -6.91
C LEU A 141 -4.70 -7.89 -7.60
N LEU A 142 -5.17 -9.12 -7.78
CA LEU A 142 -4.38 -10.20 -8.39
C LEU A 142 -4.89 -10.48 -9.80
N VAL A 143 -4.09 -10.17 -10.82
CA VAL A 143 -4.46 -10.50 -12.20
C VAL A 143 -4.16 -11.98 -12.44
N ASN A 144 -5.20 -12.80 -12.53
CA ASN A 144 -5.11 -14.23 -12.86
C ASN A 144 -4.92 -14.38 -14.37
N SER A 145 -3.68 -14.56 -14.81
CA SER A 145 -3.34 -14.63 -16.24
C SER A 145 -3.69 -15.98 -16.88
N ASP A 146 -3.69 -17.07 -16.09
CA ASP A 146 -3.70 -18.45 -16.58
C ASP A 146 -4.92 -19.27 -16.09
N ASP A 147 -6.06 -18.60 -15.85
CA ASP A 147 -7.33 -19.19 -15.39
C ASP A 147 -7.19 -20.16 -14.18
N ALA A 148 -6.28 -19.84 -13.25
CA ALA A 148 -6.05 -20.66 -12.07
C ALA A 148 -7.24 -20.61 -11.09
N LYS A 149 -7.50 -21.73 -10.39
CA LYS A 149 -8.77 -21.92 -9.67
C LYS A 149 -8.80 -21.22 -8.31
N PRO A 150 -10.01 -20.93 -7.77
CA PRO A 150 -10.17 -20.39 -6.41
C PRO A 150 -9.47 -21.23 -5.33
N ASP A 151 -9.43 -22.56 -5.51
CA ASP A 151 -8.74 -23.46 -4.59
C ASP A 151 -7.22 -23.25 -4.55
N GLU A 152 -6.62 -22.76 -5.63
CA GLU A 152 -5.18 -22.56 -5.77
C GLU A 152 -4.76 -21.22 -5.16
N PHE A 153 -5.52 -20.15 -5.42
CA PHE A 153 -5.37 -18.88 -4.72
C PHE A 153 -5.67 -19.01 -3.22
N GLY A 154 -6.73 -19.75 -2.87
CA GLY A 154 -7.10 -20.04 -1.49
C GLY A 154 -6.01 -20.79 -0.72
N GLN A 155 -5.30 -21.71 -1.37
CA GLN A 155 -4.13 -22.37 -0.80
C GLN A 155 -2.98 -21.39 -0.51
N ALA A 156 -2.56 -20.55 -1.47
CA ALA A 156 -1.47 -19.59 -1.27
C ALA A 156 -1.79 -18.51 -0.21
N ILE A 157 -3.04 -18.05 -0.16
CA ILE A 157 -3.51 -17.06 0.84
C ILE A 157 -3.61 -17.67 2.25
N ASN A 158 -3.92 -18.97 2.35
CA ASN A 158 -3.87 -19.71 3.62
C ASN A 158 -2.44 -20.03 4.05
N GLY A 159 -1.57 -20.46 3.13
CA GLY A 159 -0.16 -20.84 3.42
C GLY A 159 0.66 -19.68 3.96
N SER A 160 0.52 -18.50 3.33
CA SER A 160 1.08 -17.23 3.82
C SER A 160 0.47 -16.74 5.14
N GLY A 161 -0.61 -17.38 5.61
CA GLY A 161 -1.34 -17.02 6.84
C GLY A 161 -2.01 -15.66 6.78
N ILE A 162 -2.15 -15.02 5.61
CA ILE A 162 -2.77 -13.69 5.48
C ILE A 162 -4.31 -13.77 5.48
N ALA A 163 -4.86 -14.96 5.21
CA ALA A 163 -6.28 -15.29 5.32
C ALA A 163 -6.92 -14.89 6.67
N GLU A 164 -6.15 -14.89 7.76
CA GLU A 164 -6.61 -14.45 9.09
C GLU A 164 -7.10 -12.99 9.13
N LEU A 165 -6.70 -12.17 8.14
CA LEU A 165 -7.09 -10.77 8.00
C LEU A 165 -8.14 -10.55 6.91
N ALA A 166 -8.58 -11.60 6.20
CA ALA A 166 -9.41 -11.45 5.01
C ALA A 166 -10.83 -10.95 5.30
N TYR A 167 -11.24 -9.88 4.62
CA TYR A 167 -12.62 -9.42 4.56
C TYR A 167 -13.43 -10.31 3.62
N THR A 168 -14.48 -10.92 4.14
CA THR A 168 -15.51 -11.59 3.34
C THR A 168 -16.73 -10.67 3.25
N PRO A 169 -17.19 -10.28 2.06
CA PRO A 169 -18.39 -9.47 1.92
C PRO A 169 -19.64 -10.28 2.30
N ALA A 170 -20.57 -9.65 3.04
CA ALA A 170 -21.86 -10.26 3.37
C ALA A 170 -22.82 -10.33 2.17
N ILE A 171 -22.57 -9.53 1.13
CA ILE A 171 -23.34 -9.41 -0.11
C ILE A 171 -22.34 -9.64 -1.26
N GLN A 172 -22.52 -10.71 -2.04
CA GLN A 172 -21.59 -11.09 -3.12
C GLN A 172 -21.96 -10.44 -4.47
N GLU A 173 -22.21 -9.13 -4.45
CA GLU A 173 -22.56 -8.29 -5.60
C GLU A 173 -22.24 -6.81 -5.29
N PRO A 174 -22.28 -5.88 -6.28
CA PRO A 174 -22.02 -4.46 -6.05
C PRO A 174 -22.98 -3.86 -5.01
N THR A 175 -22.43 -3.28 -3.94
CA THR A 175 -23.23 -2.78 -2.80
C THR A 175 -22.67 -1.48 -2.24
N SER A 176 -23.55 -0.65 -1.69
CA SER A 176 -23.18 0.52 -0.89
C SER A 176 -22.86 0.17 0.57
N GLU A 177 -23.23 -1.02 1.05
CA GLU A 177 -23.15 -1.44 2.46
C GLU A 177 -21.74 -1.89 2.90
N TRP A 178 -20.69 -1.20 2.46
CA TRP A 178 -19.32 -1.50 2.90
C TRP A 178 -19.06 -0.99 4.33
N PRO A 179 -18.35 -1.78 5.16
CA PRO A 179 -17.95 -1.37 6.50
C PRO A 179 -17.01 -0.16 6.46
N THR A 180 -16.97 0.59 7.55
CA THR A 180 -15.97 1.65 7.74
C THR A 180 -14.58 1.06 7.97
N LEU A 181 -13.51 1.80 7.64
CA LEU A 181 -12.16 1.33 7.94
C LEU A 181 -11.98 0.96 9.41
N LYS A 182 -12.53 1.76 10.34
CA LYS A 182 -12.50 1.42 11.77
C LYS A 182 -13.22 0.11 12.08
N SER A 183 -14.37 -0.17 11.45
CA SER A 183 -15.08 -1.45 11.64
C SER A 183 -14.24 -2.63 11.13
N MET A 184 -13.58 -2.48 9.98
CA MET A 184 -12.65 -3.48 9.44
C MET A 184 -11.43 -3.71 10.36
N ILE A 185 -10.92 -2.64 10.97
CA ILE A 185 -9.79 -2.68 11.90
C ILE A 185 -10.18 -3.35 13.22
N ASP A 186 -11.29 -2.92 13.84
CA ASP A 186 -11.78 -3.47 15.11
C ASP A 186 -12.12 -4.96 14.99
N ASN A 187 -12.64 -5.39 13.84
CA ASN A 187 -12.93 -6.80 13.52
C ASN A 187 -11.73 -7.58 12.97
N SER A 188 -10.57 -6.95 12.78
CA SER A 188 -9.36 -7.49 12.11
C SER A 188 -9.51 -7.95 10.66
N THR A 189 -10.67 -7.80 10.03
CA THR A 189 -10.93 -8.07 8.60
C THR A 189 -10.38 -6.94 7.71
N ARG A 190 -9.06 -6.79 7.69
CA ARG A 190 -8.33 -5.64 7.12
C ARG A 190 -7.70 -5.89 5.75
N LEU A 191 -7.78 -7.11 5.21
CA LEU A 191 -7.32 -7.44 3.87
C LEU A 191 -8.52 -7.55 2.93
N VAL A 192 -8.55 -6.76 1.86
CA VAL A 192 -9.52 -6.90 0.76
C VAL A 192 -8.80 -7.52 -0.43
N THR A 193 -9.43 -8.45 -1.16
CA THR A 193 -8.78 -9.15 -2.28
C THR A 193 -9.74 -9.29 -3.46
N PHE A 194 -9.40 -8.61 -4.55
CA PHE A 194 -9.99 -8.80 -5.87
C PHE A 194 -9.06 -9.62 -6.73
N VAL A 195 -9.62 -10.47 -7.60
CA VAL A 195 -8.87 -11.28 -8.54
C VAL A 195 -9.58 -11.26 -9.90
N THR A 196 -8.86 -11.03 -11.00
CA THR A 196 -9.45 -11.17 -12.35
C THR A 196 -9.77 -12.64 -12.65
N ASN A 197 -10.59 -12.92 -13.66
CA ASN A 197 -10.72 -14.25 -14.29
C ASN A 197 -10.86 -15.42 -13.28
N ILE A 198 -11.72 -15.27 -12.27
CA ILE A 198 -11.91 -16.24 -11.20
C ILE A 198 -13.40 -16.48 -10.95
N ASP A 199 -13.77 -17.73 -10.62
CA ASP A 199 -15.12 -18.05 -10.15
C ASP A 199 -15.30 -17.67 -8.68
N ALA A 200 -16.48 -17.18 -8.29
CA ALA A 200 -16.82 -16.98 -6.88
C ALA A 200 -16.84 -18.33 -6.12
N SER A 201 -16.14 -18.40 -4.99
CA SER A 201 -16.04 -19.63 -4.18
C SER A 201 -16.75 -19.52 -2.84
N THR A 202 -17.52 -20.55 -2.48
CA THR A 202 -18.11 -20.69 -1.14
C THR A 202 -17.10 -21.20 -0.09
N GLN A 203 -15.97 -21.77 -0.53
CA GLN A 203 -14.87 -22.19 0.34
C GLN A 203 -13.88 -21.05 0.61
N TYR A 204 -13.73 -20.13 -0.35
CA TYR A 204 -12.85 -18.95 -0.27
C TYR A 204 -13.62 -17.65 -0.58
N PRO A 205 -14.66 -17.29 0.18
CA PRO A 205 -15.60 -16.22 -0.17
C PRO A 205 -15.03 -14.80 -0.05
N TYR A 206 -13.79 -14.66 0.45
CA TYR A 206 -13.00 -13.43 0.41
C TYR A 206 -12.26 -13.22 -0.92
N LEU A 207 -12.19 -14.23 -1.79
CA LEU A 207 -11.74 -14.09 -3.17
C LEU A 207 -12.89 -13.53 -4.01
N MET A 208 -12.91 -12.21 -4.17
CA MET A 208 -13.93 -11.53 -4.97
C MET A 208 -13.52 -11.52 -6.44
N PRO A 209 -14.34 -12.05 -7.38
CA PRO A 209 -14.14 -11.82 -8.81
C PRO A 209 -14.20 -10.33 -9.09
N GLU A 210 -13.08 -9.75 -9.52
CA GLU A 210 -12.90 -8.30 -9.61
C GLU A 210 -14.03 -7.63 -10.38
N PHE A 211 -14.34 -8.17 -11.56
CA PHE A 211 -15.34 -7.65 -12.48
C PHE A 211 -16.81 -7.82 -12.02
N ASP A 212 -17.06 -8.41 -10.85
CA ASP A 212 -18.37 -8.40 -10.20
C ASP A 212 -18.51 -7.30 -9.13
N TYR A 213 -17.45 -6.52 -8.88
CA TYR A 213 -17.48 -5.35 -7.95
C TYR A 213 -16.80 -4.10 -8.53
N VAL A 214 -15.90 -4.26 -9.49
CA VAL A 214 -15.00 -3.22 -10.02
C VAL A 214 -15.20 -3.07 -11.53
N PHE A 215 -15.04 -1.84 -12.02
CA PHE A 215 -14.81 -1.53 -13.43
C PHE A 215 -13.58 -0.64 -13.57
N GLU A 216 -12.94 -0.62 -14.73
CA GLU A 216 -11.67 0.09 -14.94
C GLU A 216 -11.56 0.83 -16.28
N THR A 217 -10.67 1.82 -16.29
CA THR A 217 -10.14 2.43 -17.52
C THR A 217 -9.15 1.48 -18.22
N ALA A 218 -8.91 1.69 -19.52
CA ALA A 218 -7.88 0.94 -20.25
C ALA A 218 -6.51 1.02 -19.57
N PHE A 219 -5.81 -0.11 -19.49
CA PHE A 219 -4.46 -0.23 -18.92
C PHE A 219 -3.37 0.05 -19.96
N GLU A 220 -3.60 -0.31 -21.23
CA GLU A 220 -2.67 -0.05 -22.33
C GLU A 220 -2.73 1.42 -22.81
N VAL A 221 -2.05 2.32 -22.09
CA VAL A 221 -1.98 3.76 -22.44
C VAL A 221 -0.59 4.14 -23.03
N PRO A 222 -0.45 4.31 -24.35
CA PRO A 222 0.84 4.63 -24.99
C PRO A 222 1.14 6.12 -25.14
N SER A 223 0.19 7.02 -24.88
CA SER A 223 0.35 8.48 -25.03
C SER A 223 -0.19 9.25 -23.82
N LEU A 224 0.40 10.41 -23.52
CA LEU A 224 -0.06 11.31 -22.43
C LEU A 224 -1.51 11.78 -22.64
N THR A 225 -1.93 11.90 -23.90
CA THR A 225 -3.31 12.20 -24.32
C THR A 225 -4.28 11.01 -24.23
N GLY A 226 -3.79 9.82 -23.90
CA GLY A 226 -4.57 8.57 -23.90
C GLY A 226 -5.33 8.32 -22.59
N PHE A 227 -4.90 8.91 -21.47
CA PHE A 227 -5.61 8.80 -20.19
C PHE A 227 -6.99 9.44 -20.28
N ASN A 228 -8.02 8.61 -20.12
CA ASN A 228 -9.42 9.01 -20.20
C ASN A 228 -10.29 8.07 -19.35
N CYS A 229 -11.56 8.39 -19.19
CA CYS A 229 -12.45 7.78 -18.20
C CYS A 229 -13.44 6.76 -18.80
N THR A 230 -13.26 6.40 -20.07
CA THR A 230 -14.03 5.33 -20.72
C THR A 230 -13.81 4.01 -20.00
N VAL A 231 -14.90 3.27 -19.75
CA VAL A 231 -14.82 1.91 -19.20
C VAL A 231 -14.32 0.95 -20.28
N ASP A 232 -13.20 0.28 -20.00
CA ASP A 232 -12.62 -0.74 -20.87
C ASP A 232 -13.05 -2.15 -20.42
N ARG A 233 -12.89 -2.44 -19.12
CA ARG A 233 -13.30 -3.70 -18.51
C ARG A 233 -14.20 -3.47 -17.28
N PRO A 234 -15.14 -4.38 -16.98
CA PRO A 234 -15.57 -5.50 -17.82
C PRO A 234 -16.53 -5.03 -18.91
N SER A 235 -16.48 -5.67 -20.08
CA SER A 235 -17.29 -5.32 -21.26
C SER A 235 -18.81 -5.43 -21.08
N LYS A 236 -19.31 -5.95 -19.95
CA LYS A 236 -20.72 -5.89 -19.54
C LYS A 236 -21.17 -4.49 -19.11
N ILE A 237 -20.26 -3.66 -18.60
CA ILE A 237 -20.48 -2.25 -18.26
C ILE A 237 -20.24 -1.38 -19.52
N LYS A 238 -20.90 -0.22 -19.59
CA LYS A 238 -20.88 0.68 -20.76
C LYS A 238 -20.50 2.13 -20.44
N ASP A 239 -20.70 2.57 -19.21
CA ASP A 239 -20.36 3.91 -18.74
C ASP A 239 -20.12 3.88 -17.23
N GLY A 240 -19.14 4.67 -16.76
CA GLY A 240 -18.75 4.69 -15.34
C GLY A 240 -19.83 5.31 -14.44
N ALA A 241 -20.61 6.27 -14.94
CA ALA A 241 -21.68 6.90 -14.17
C ALA A 241 -22.77 5.91 -13.75
N THR A 242 -23.26 5.07 -14.67
CA THR A 242 -24.24 4.01 -14.37
C THR A 242 -23.62 2.91 -13.51
N ALA A 243 -22.32 2.62 -13.65
CA ALA A 243 -21.60 1.68 -12.80
C ALA A 243 -21.52 2.15 -11.34
N MET A 244 -21.05 3.39 -11.10
CA MET A 244 -21.02 3.99 -9.76
C MET A 244 -22.43 4.11 -9.17
N ALA A 245 -23.43 4.50 -9.96
CA ALA A 245 -24.84 4.53 -9.55
C ALA A 245 -25.43 3.14 -9.24
N SER A 246 -24.80 2.07 -9.73
CA SER A 246 -25.11 0.67 -9.41
C SER A 246 -24.23 0.10 -8.29
N ASN A 247 -23.47 0.94 -7.58
CA ASN A 247 -22.53 0.61 -6.51
C ASN A 247 -21.30 -0.24 -6.92
N TYR A 248 -20.93 -0.27 -8.20
CA TYR A 248 -19.59 -0.72 -8.57
C TYR A 248 -18.54 0.31 -8.10
N MET A 249 -17.32 -0.17 -7.88
CA MET A 249 -16.16 0.67 -7.58
C MET A 249 -15.35 0.95 -8.85
N GLY A 250 -14.93 2.20 -9.04
CA GLY A 250 -14.15 2.61 -10.22
C GLY A 250 -12.65 2.48 -9.99
N LEU A 251 -11.94 1.78 -10.88
CA LEU A 251 -10.48 1.71 -10.93
C LEU A 251 -9.93 2.58 -12.07
N VAL A 252 -8.88 3.33 -11.77
CA VAL A 252 -8.13 4.13 -12.75
C VAL A 252 -6.75 3.53 -12.92
N ASN A 253 -6.48 2.98 -14.11
CA ASN A 253 -5.13 2.65 -14.54
C ASN A 253 -4.46 3.95 -15.02
N HIS A 254 -3.40 4.37 -14.32
CA HIS A 254 -2.66 5.60 -14.59
C HIS A 254 -1.14 5.35 -14.60
N PHE A 255 -0.72 4.47 -15.51
CA PHE A 255 0.66 4.23 -15.88
C PHE A 255 0.76 4.32 -17.40
N LYS A 256 1.88 4.87 -17.90
CA LYS A 256 2.10 5.04 -19.34
C LYS A 256 3.10 4.00 -19.83
N TYR A 257 2.80 3.37 -20.97
CA TYR A 257 3.73 2.49 -21.66
C TYR A 257 4.54 3.20 -22.76
N GLN A 258 5.69 2.62 -23.07
CA GLN A 258 6.51 2.88 -24.24
C GLN A 258 6.73 1.53 -24.97
N SER A 259 6.38 1.44 -26.26
CA SER A 259 6.69 0.23 -27.06
C SER A 259 8.15 0.24 -27.46
N LEU A 260 8.80 -0.93 -27.45
CA LEU A 260 10.22 -1.06 -27.79
C LEU A 260 10.54 -0.86 -29.28
N SER A 261 9.54 -0.94 -30.17
CA SER A 261 9.67 -0.68 -31.60
C SER A 261 8.31 -0.47 -32.27
N ASP A 262 8.28 0.21 -33.41
CA ASP A 262 7.07 0.39 -34.22
C ASP A 262 6.38 -0.97 -34.51
N ASN A 263 5.16 -1.15 -33.99
CA ASN A 263 4.36 -2.38 -34.09
C ASN A 263 4.90 -3.59 -33.30
N SER A 264 5.52 -3.37 -32.14
CA SER A 264 5.78 -4.47 -31.19
C SER A 264 4.85 -4.46 -29.98
N ASP A 265 4.32 -5.63 -29.64
CA ASP A 265 3.48 -5.88 -28.45
C ASP A 265 4.30 -5.90 -27.14
N PHE A 266 5.59 -5.58 -27.21
CA PHE A 266 6.48 -5.46 -26.06
C PHE A 266 6.52 -4.01 -25.56
N PHE A 267 5.71 -3.78 -24.53
CA PHE A 267 5.63 -2.53 -23.78
C PHE A 267 6.52 -2.54 -22.54
N LEU A 268 7.17 -1.41 -22.26
CA LEU A 268 7.85 -1.13 -21.00
C LEU A 268 7.23 0.10 -20.30
N PRO A 269 7.35 0.24 -18.98
CA PRO A 269 7.02 1.47 -18.26
C PRO A 269 7.78 2.70 -18.79
N ASP A 270 7.06 3.78 -19.08
CA ASP A 270 7.64 5.04 -19.56
C ASP A 270 8.30 5.82 -18.42
N THR A 271 9.60 5.60 -18.24
CA THR A 271 10.43 6.34 -17.27
C THR A 271 10.88 7.72 -17.77
N GLU A 272 10.59 8.13 -19.01
CA GLU A 272 10.96 9.45 -19.53
C GLU A 272 9.93 10.52 -19.12
N ASN A 273 8.65 10.14 -19.07
CA ASN A 273 7.54 11.04 -18.74
C ASN A 273 7.02 10.89 -17.30
N ILE A 274 7.68 10.08 -16.46
CA ILE A 274 7.12 9.59 -15.19
C ILE A 274 6.75 10.70 -14.18
N ASP A 275 7.56 11.75 -14.05
CA ASP A 275 7.22 12.87 -13.15
C ASP A 275 6.01 13.69 -13.66
N THR A 276 5.78 13.74 -14.98
CA THR A 276 4.58 14.35 -15.57
C THR A 276 3.36 13.46 -15.35
N VAL A 277 3.50 12.14 -15.57
CA VAL A 277 2.43 11.16 -15.38
C VAL A 277 1.96 11.17 -13.92
N ASN A 278 2.89 11.03 -12.98
CA ASN A 278 2.58 10.93 -11.56
C ASN A 278 2.27 12.29 -10.87
N SER A 279 2.19 13.40 -11.60
CA SER A 279 1.94 14.73 -11.03
C SER A 279 0.49 14.93 -10.59
N ASP A 280 0.29 15.59 -9.44
CA ASP A 280 -1.01 16.07 -8.95
C ASP A 280 -1.51 17.31 -9.68
N GLY A 281 -0.73 17.82 -10.65
CA GLY A 281 -1.15 18.82 -11.62
C GLY A 281 -2.45 18.45 -12.34
N THR A 282 -3.22 19.47 -12.73
CA THR A 282 -4.57 19.28 -13.28
C THR A 282 -4.81 20.01 -14.61
N SER A 283 -3.74 20.35 -15.33
CA SER A 283 -3.78 21.24 -16.50
C SER A 283 -3.21 20.62 -17.78
N GLU A 284 -2.21 19.76 -17.67
CA GLU A 284 -1.46 19.22 -18.81
C GLU A 284 -1.86 17.76 -19.08
N ASP A 285 -1.70 17.32 -20.33
CA ASP A 285 -1.95 15.93 -20.69
C ASP A 285 -0.93 15.01 -20.01
N GLY A 286 -1.37 13.83 -19.58
CA GLY A 286 -0.57 12.90 -18.80
C GLY A 286 -0.76 12.98 -17.29
N GLN A 287 -1.14 14.14 -16.73
CA GLN A 287 -1.10 14.35 -15.28
C GLN A 287 -2.17 13.53 -14.51
N LEU A 288 -1.76 12.81 -13.47
CA LEU A 288 -2.61 12.03 -12.57
C LEU A 288 -3.73 12.89 -11.95
N GLY A 289 -3.40 14.09 -11.47
CA GLY A 289 -4.39 15.01 -10.90
C GLY A 289 -5.47 15.44 -11.90
N LYS A 290 -5.11 15.58 -13.18
CA LYS A 290 -6.04 15.86 -14.29
C LYS A 290 -6.97 14.67 -14.50
N HIS A 291 -6.43 13.47 -14.68
CA HIS A 291 -7.18 12.25 -14.97
C HIS A 291 -8.18 11.92 -13.85
N LEU A 292 -7.74 11.95 -12.59
CA LEU A 292 -8.61 11.69 -11.43
C LEU A 292 -9.73 12.73 -11.27
N ARG A 293 -9.46 14.02 -11.55
CA ARG A 293 -10.49 15.07 -11.55
C ARG A 293 -11.52 14.83 -12.66
N GLU A 294 -11.07 14.46 -13.85
CA GLU A 294 -11.94 14.22 -15.00
C GLU A 294 -12.82 12.98 -14.80
N CYS A 295 -12.27 11.88 -14.27
CA CYS A 295 -13.07 10.68 -13.99
C CYS A 295 -14.03 10.89 -12.81
N ARG A 296 -13.63 11.67 -11.80
CA ARG A 296 -14.55 12.14 -10.74
C ARG A 296 -15.74 12.94 -11.30
N GLN A 297 -15.52 13.75 -12.34
CA GLN A 297 -16.56 14.53 -12.98
C GLN A 297 -17.46 13.68 -13.88
N GLU A 298 -16.88 12.76 -14.65
CA GLU A 298 -17.62 11.91 -15.60
C GLU A 298 -18.43 10.81 -14.90
N TRP A 299 -17.85 10.13 -13.91
CA TRP A 299 -18.51 9.05 -13.17
C TRP A 299 -19.38 9.56 -12.01
N GLY A 300 -19.33 10.86 -11.70
CA GLY A 300 -20.10 11.51 -10.63
C GLY A 300 -19.62 11.22 -9.21
N ALA A 301 -18.60 10.39 -9.04
CA ALA A 301 -18.00 9.98 -7.76
C ALA A 301 -16.49 9.77 -7.94
N VAL A 302 -15.71 9.84 -6.85
CA VAL A 302 -14.26 9.63 -6.94
C VAL A 302 -13.91 8.18 -7.35
N PRO A 303 -12.83 7.96 -8.13
CA PRO A 303 -12.25 6.64 -8.29
C PRO A 303 -11.93 6.00 -6.94
N ASN A 304 -12.24 4.71 -6.80
CA ASN A 304 -11.96 3.93 -5.59
C ASN A 304 -10.54 3.36 -5.59
N PHE A 305 -10.04 2.99 -6.76
CA PHE A 305 -8.74 2.37 -6.93
C PHE A 305 -7.96 3.16 -7.97
N VAL A 306 -6.67 3.38 -7.72
CA VAL A 306 -5.78 4.06 -8.67
C VAL A 306 -4.45 3.34 -8.69
N LEU A 307 -3.99 2.97 -9.87
CA LEU A 307 -2.73 2.24 -10.07
C LEU A 307 -1.73 3.09 -10.85
N VAL A 308 -0.52 3.20 -10.32
CA VAL A 308 0.61 3.94 -10.93
C VAL A 308 1.88 3.08 -10.96
N ASP A 309 2.74 3.33 -11.95
CA ASP A 309 4.14 2.88 -11.97
C ASP A 309 5.03 3.88 -11.20
N PHE A 310 6.15 3.41 -10.65
CA PHE A 310 7.12 4.19 -9.85
C PHE A 310 6.47 5.16 -8.84
N PHE A 311 5.77 4.60 -7.85
CA PHE A 311 4.94 5.37 -6.91
C PHE A 311 5.70 6.48 -6.13
N GLU A 312 7.03 6.40 -6.06
CA GLU A 312 7.90 7.40 -5.42
C GLU A 312 8.13 8.67 -6.28
N LYS A 313 7.80 8.63 -7.58
CA LYS A 313 7.97 9.74 -8.52
C LYS A 313 6.74 10.64 -8.58
N GLY A 314 6.90 11.88 -9.03
CA GLY A 314 5.80 12.85 -9.10
C GLY A 314 5.21 13.23 -7.73
N GLN A 315 3.87 13.28 -7.64
CA GLN A 315 3.09 13.75 -6.47
C GLN A 315 1.90 12.82 -6.16
N VAL A 316 2.06 11.52 -6.42
CA VAL A 316 1.05 10.44 -6.27
C VAL A 316 0.19 10.57 -5.00
N LEU A 317 0.84 10.78 -3.85
CA LEU A 317 0.18 10.85 -2.55
C LEU A 317 -0.60 12.15 -2.34
N ALA A 318 -0.20 13.27 -2.96
CA ALA A 318 -0.94 14.54 -2.91
C ALA A 318 -2.21 14.48 -3.78
N ALA A 319 -2.16 13.80 -4.93
CA ALA A 319 -3.35 13.49 -5.72
C ALA A 319 -4.34 12.60 -4.95
N THR A 320 -3.80 11.61 -4.20
CA THR A 320 -4.58 10.72 -3.32
C THR A 320 -5.27 11.48 -2.18
N ASP A 321 -4.53 12.36 -1.49
CA ASP A 321 -5.09 13.20 -0.43
C ASP A 321 -6.12 14.18 -0.98
N THR A 322 -5.91 14.73 -2.19
CA THR A 322 -6.85 15.64 -2.87
C THR A 322 -8.17 14.94 -3.22
N MET A 323 -8.16 13.70 -3.73
CA MET A 323 -9.41 12.96 -3.97
C MET A 323 -10.12 12.61 -2.67
N ASN A 324 -9.38 12.21 -1.63
CA ASN A 324 -9.96 11.92 -0.32
C ASN A 324 -10.32 13.17 0.51
N GLY A 325 -9.93 14.37 0.10
CA GLY A 325 -10.13 15.60 0.88
C GLY A 325 -9.34 15.64 2.20
N ILE A 326 -8.16 15.02 2.22
CA ILE A 326 -7.24 15.00 3.37
C ILE A 326 -6.26 16.19 3.26
N SER A 327 -5.93 16.78 4.42
CA SER A 327 -4.98 17.91 4.52
C SER A 327 -3.83 17.65 5.51
N ASN A 328 -3.93 16.61 6.34
CA ASN A 328 -2.96 16.26 7.37
C ASN A 328 -2.78 14.74 7.41
N ALA A 329 -2.15 14.18 6.38
CA ALA A 329 -1.76 12.77 6.37
C ALA A 329 -0.63 12.50 7.37
N THR A 330 -0.57 11.26 7.87
CA THR A 330 0.33 10.83 8.95
C THR A 330 0.81 9.39 8.73
N GLY A 331 1.92 8.99 9.36
CA GLY A 331 2.41 7.61 9.29
C GLY A 331 2.78 7.15 7.87
N ARG A 332 3.39 8.05 7.09
CA ARG A 332 4.04 7.75 5.81
C ARG A 332 5.54 7.89 5.99
N GLU A 333 6.31 6.96 5.42
CA GLU A 333 7.77 7.05 5.35
C GLU A 333 8.19 7.63 3.98
N GLU A 334 9.28 8.41 3.95
CA GLU A 334 9.83 8.92 2.68
C GLU A 334 10.64 7.82 1.99
N VAL A 335 10.20 7.41 0.79
CA VAL A 335 10.86 6.42 -0.05
C VAL A 335 11.50 7.14 -1.23
N SER A 336 12.81 6.99 -1.42
CA SER A 336 13.59 7.72 -2.42
C SER A 336 14.80 6.93 -2.91
N ASP A 337 15.32 7.28 -4.09
CA ASP A 337 16.42 6.59 -4.78
C ASP A 337 17.69 6.48 -3.91
N GLU A 338 17.96 7.45 -3.03
CA GLU A 338 19.09 7.40 -2.08
C GLU A 338 18.97 6.20 -1.11
N SER A 339 17.74 5.78 -0.78
CA SER A 339 17.47 4.61 0.07
C SER A 339 17.72 3.26 -0.64
N ILE A 340 17.91 3.26 -1.95
CA ILE A 340 18.41 2.12 -2.74
C ILE A 340 19.95 2.06 -2.64
N GLY A 341 20.62 3.21 -2.56
CA GLY A 341 22.08 3.32 -2.52
C GLY A 341 22.75 2.77 -1.25
N SER A 342 21.98 2.46 -0.19
CA SER A 342 22.47 1.95 1.09
C SER A 342 22.31 0.44 1.27
N THR A 343 22.57 -0.34 0.22
CA THR A 343 22.55 -1.82 0.25
C THR A 343 23.75 -2.42 1.01
N THR A 344 23.82 -2.12 2.30
CA THR A 344 24.53 -2.92 3.30
C THR A 344 23.78 -2.99 4.64
N ASP A 345 22.80 -2.10 4.88
CA ASP A 345 22.20 -1.93 6.22
C ASP A 345 20.64 -1.90 6.25
N ARG A 346 19.96 -2.38 5.20
CA ARG A 346 18.51 -2.69 5.27
C ARG A 346 18.25 -4.03 5.98
N GLN A 347 18.75 -4.18 7.20
CA GLN A 347 18.41 -5.32 8.08
C GLN A 347 17.17 -4.99 8.91
N VAL A 348 16.01 -5.52 8.49
CA VAL A 348 14.74 -5.71 9.25
C VAL A 348 14.44 -4.67 10.35
N GLY A 349 13.54 -3.73 10.05
CA GLY A 349 13.10 -2.59 10.86
C GLY A 349 13.40 -2.63 12.37
N MET A 350 14.29 -1.72 12.81
CA MET A 350 14.86 -1.63 14.17
C MET A 350 13.87 -1.16 15.27
N VAL A 351 12.76 -1.88 15.45
CA VAL A 351 11.87 -1.73 16.62
C VAL A 351 11.54 -3.08 17.26
N ALA A 352 11.57 -4.19 16.52
CA ALA A 352 11.01 -5.48 16.98
C ALA A 352 12.02 -6.49 17.59
N LEU A 353 13.34 -6.24 17.56
CA LEU A 353 14.36 -7.25 17.90
C LEU A 353 14.95 -7.14 19.32
N THR A 354 14.13 -6.89 20.34
CA THR A 354 14.53 -7.02 21.77
C THR A 354 13.68 -8.00 22.58
N ALA A 355 12.69 -8.65 21.97
CA ALA A 355 11.74 -9.53 22.66
C ALA A 355 12.01 -11.05 22.54
N PHE A 356 12.79 -11.51 21.55
CA PHE A 356 12.78 -12.93 21.13
C PHE A 356 14.03 -13.78 21.44
N VAL A 357 15.04 -13.25 22.13
CA VAL A 357 16.27 -14.00 22.49
C VAL A 357 16.24 -14.49 23.97
N ALA A 358 15.28 -14.02 24.77
CA ALA A 358 15.21 -14.32 26.21
C ALA A 358 14.58 -15.68 26.58
N ALA A 359 14.18 -16.51 25.61
CA ALA A 359 13.38 -17.72 25.83
C ALA A 359 14.05 -19.04 25.38
N ALA A 360 15.32 -19.01 24.92
CA ALA A 360 16.03 -20.17 24.38
C ALA A 360 17.31 -20.57 25.16
N VAL A 361 17.57 -19.97 26.33
CA VAL A 361 18.70 -20.31 27.21
C VAL A 361 18.22 -20.46 28.66
N LEU A 362 17.21 -21.32 28.88
CA LEU A 362 16.82 -21.79 30.22
C LEU A 362 15.92 -23.04 30.21
N LEU A 363 16.30 -24.08 29.46
CA LEU A 363 15.89 -25.47 29.70
C LEU A 363 16.95 -26.42 29.10
N VAL A 364 17.16 -27.56 29.78
CA VAL A 364 18.30 -28.50 29.65
C VAL A 364 18.46 -29.10 28.25
#